data_AF-A0A4Z2FTW0-F1
#
_entry.id   AF-A0A4Z2FTW0-F1
#
_cell.length_a   1.000
_cell.length_b   1.000
_cell.length_c   1.000
_cell.angle_alpha   90.00
_cell.angle_beta   90.00
_cell.angle_gamma   90.00
#
_symmetry.space_group_name_H-M   'P 1'
#
loop_
_entity.id
_entity.type
_entity.pdbx_description
1 polymer ?
#
loop_
_entity_poly.entity_id
_entity_poly.type
_entity_poly.pdbx_seq_one_letter_code
_entity_poly.pdbx_strand_id
1 'polypeptide(L)'
;MDPLLCLAGAAVTLLLWIKIKGLDYVIVHQRWIFVCLFLLPLSVVFDVYYSARAWLIFKMCSAPKLHDERVRDIQRQVSRRNRNRHRDRHRRIESSSHIYGLFQHICVAFEVVLADGSLVRCTEEENSDLFHAVPWSCGTLGFLVAAEVKIVPAKAWVKLRYEPVRGLENICRRFTEASQDQQNTFVEGLQYGRHAAVVMTGTMTDHAEPDKINRIGLHFKPWFFKHVEGYLKGDREGVEYIPLRQYYHRHTRSIFWEMQ
;
A
#
# COMPACT_ATOMS: atom_id res chain seq x y z
N MET A 1 47.25 -51.20 -27.11
CA MET A 1 45.99 -50.42 -27.15
C MET A 1 45.88 -49.89 -28.56
N ASP A 2 44.94 -50.44 -29.34
CA ASP A 2 44.98 -50.34 -30.80
C ASP A 2 44.66 -48.93 -31.28
N PRO A 3 45.52 -48.29 -32.10
CA PRO A 3 45.32 -46.92 -32.58
C PRO A 3 44.02 -46.75 -33.40
N LEU A 4 43.49 -47.85 -33.96
CA LEU A 4 42.20 -47.89 -34.64
C LEU A 4 41.00 -47.63 -33.70
N LEU A 5 41.09 -48.06 -32.45
CA LEU A 5 40.01 -47.89 -31.46
C LEU A 5 39.92 -46.44 -30.97
N CYS A 6 41.07 -45.76 -30.86
CA CYS A 6 41.12 -44.33 -30.55
C CYS A 6 40.60 -43.46 -31.70
N LEU A 7 40.91 -43.81 -32.96
CA LEU A 7 40.39 -43.12 -34.14
C LEU A 7 38.87 -43.27 -34.28
N ALA A 8 38.34 -44.47 -34.03
CA ALA A 8 36.90 -44.70 -34.02
C ALA A 8 36.20 -43.91 -32.91
N GLY A 9 36.78 -43.89 -31.70
CA GLY A 9 36.26 -43.10 -30.58
C GLY A 9 36.23 -41.60 -30.87
N ALA A 10 37.28 -41.05 -31.50
CA ALA A 10 37.35 -39.65 -31.90
C ALA A 10 36.34 -39.29 -33.01
N ALA A 11 36.07 -40.20 -33.94
CA ALA A 11 35.06 -40.00 -34.98
C ALA A 11 33.64 -39.96 -34.40
N VAL A 12 33.33 -40.83 -33.43
CA VAL A 12 32.01 -40.88 -32.76
C VAL A 12 31.78 -39.62 -31.93
N THR A 13 32.78 -39.14 -31.19
CA THR A 13 32.66 -37.91 -30.41
C THR A 13 32.52 -36.68 -31.30
N LEU A 14 33.21 -36.63 -32.45
CA LEU A 14 33.05 -35.57 -33.45
C LEU A 14 31.63 -35.57 -34.05
N LEU A 15 31.09 -36.74 -34.41
CA LEU A 15 29.73 -36.87 -34.95
C LEU A 15 28.65 -36.50 -33.92
N LEU A 16 28.82 -36.89 -32.66
CA LEU A 16 27.94 -36.47 -31.56
C LEU A 16 28.02 -34.96 -31.34
N TRP A 17 29.21 -34.38 -31.38
CA TRP A 17 29.41 -32.94 -31.24
C TRP A 17 28.78 -32.14 -32.39
N ILE A 18 28.89 -32.63 -33.64
CA ILE A 18 28.20 -32.06 -34.81
C ILE A 18 26.67 -32.16 -34.66
N LYS A 19 26.14 -33.29 -34.17
CA LYS A 19 24.71 -33.43 -33.91
C LYS A 19 24.21 -32.47 -32.83
N ILE A 20 24.94 -32.31 -31.73
CA ILE A 20 24.56 -31.43 -30.62
C ILE A 20 24.63 -29.97 -31.05
N LYS A 21 25.73 -29.53 -31.69
CA LYS A 21 25.84 -28.15 -32.19
C LYS A 21 24.91 -27.85 -33.36
N GLY A 22 24.61 -28.83 -34.21
CA GLY A 22 23.61 -28.72 -35.25
C GLY A 22 22.20 -28.58 -34.68
N LEU A 23 21.89 -29.31 -33.61
CA LEU A 23 20.62 -29.19 -32.89
C LEU A 23 20.49 -27.82 -32.21
N ASP A 24 21.55 -27.34 -31.55
CA ASP A 24 21.60 -25.99 -30.98
C ASP A 24 21.44 -24.91 -32.07
N TYR A 25 22.07 -25.09 -33.23
CA TYR A 25 21.92 -24.17 -34.36
C TYR A 25 20.48 -24.14 -34.88
N VAL A 26 19.81 -25.29 -35.01
CA VAL A 26 18.39 -25.36 -35.42
C VAL A 26 17.48 -24.75 -34.34
N ILE A 27 17.73 -25.02 -33.05
CA ILE A 27 16.97 -24.46 -31.94
C ILE A 27 17.16 -22.94 -31.83
N VAL A 28 18.31 -22.38 -32.24
CA VAL A 28 18.60 -20.94 -32.17
C VAL A 28 18.18 -20.19 -33.45
N HIS A 29 18.40 -20.73 -34.65
CA HIS A 29 18.06 -20.07 -35.93
C HIS A 29 16.62 -20.35 -36.40
N GLN A 30 16.01 -21.49 -36.04
CA GLN A 30 14.63 -21.85 -36.43
C GLN A 30 13.65 -21.74 -35.24
N ARG A 31 13.95 -20.88 -34.25
CA ARG A 31 13.07 -20.59 -33.10
C ARG A 31 11.63 -20.29 -33.50
N TRP A 32 11.46 -19.58 -34.61
CA TRP A 32 10.16 -19.22 -35.15
C TRP A 32 9.31 -20.45 -35.53
N ILE A 33 9.92 -21.57 -35.98
CA ILE A 33 9.20 -22.81 -36.28
C ILE A 33 8.60 -23.39 -34.99
N PHE A 34 9.39 -23.42 -33.92
CA PHE A 34 8.91 -23.92 -32.63
C PHE A 34 7.82 -23.00 -32.04
N VAL A 35 8.00 -21.68 -32.17
CA VAL A 35 7.01 -20.71 -31.71
C VAL A 35 5.70 -20.85 -32.49
N CYS A 36 5.77 -20.94 -33.82
CA CYS A 36 4.58 -21.00 -34.67
C CYS A 36 3.85 -22.34 -34.61
N LEU A 37 4.57 -23.47 -34.51
CA LEU A 37 3.95 -24.80 -34.53
C LEU A 37 3.53 -25.29 -33.14
N PHE A 38 4.16 -24.81 -32.05
CA PHE A 38 3.88 -25.33 -30.71
C PHE A 38 3.39 -24.26 -29.74
N LEU A 39 4.09 -23.13 -29.61
CA LEU A 39 3.70 -22.10 -28.63
C LEU A 39 2.43 -21.34 -29.02
N LEU A 40 2.28 -20.95 -30.29
CA LEU A 40 1.09 -20.23 -30.74
C LEU A 40 -0.19 -21.07 -30.61
N PRO A 41 -0.25 -22.33 -31.10
CA PRO A 41 -1.42 -23.17 -30.90
C PRO A 41 -1.72 -23.43 -29.42
N LEU A 42 -0.69 -23.63 -28.60
CA LEU A 42 -0.85 -23.81 -27.15
C LEU A 42 -1.40 -22.56 -26.46
N SER A 43 -0.97 -21.37 -26.87
CA SER A 43 -1.50 -20.09 -26.38
C SER A 43 -2.97 -19.92 -26.73
N VAL A 44 -3.37 -20.24 -27.97
CA VAL A 44 -4.78 -20.16 -28.39
C VAL A 44 -5.64 -21.13 -27.59
N VAL A 45 -5.17 -22.36 -27.36
CA VAL A 45 -5.88 -23.34 -26.52
C VAL A 45 -6.03 -22.83 -25.09
N PHE A 46 -4.98 -22.21 -24.54
CA PHE A 46 -4.99 -21.63 -23.20
C PHE A 46 -5.99 -20.47 -23.09
N ASP A 47 -6.04 -19.58 -24.09
CA ASP A 47 -6.98 -18.45 -24.14
C ASP A 47 -8.43 -18.92 -24.27
N VAL A 48 -8.68 -19.96 -25.07
CA VAL A 48 -10.01 -20.58 -25.20
C VAL A 48 -10.43 -21.23 -23.87
N TYR A 49 -9.53 -21.95 -23.21
CA TYR A 49 -9.79 -22.53 -21.89
C TYR A 49 -10.13 -21.44 -20.86
N TYR A 50 -9.33 -20.37 -20.80
CA TYR A 50 -9.57 -19.25 -19.88
C TYR A 50 -10.90 -18.55 -20.16
N SER A 51 -11.22 -18.35 -21.43
CA SER A 51 -12.48 -17.75 -21.86
C SER A 51 -13.68 -18.62 -21.53
N ALA A 52 -13.59 -19.93 -21.76
CA ALA A 52 -14.64 -20.89 -21.40
C ALA A 52 -14.83 -20.96 -19.88
N ARG A 53 -13.73 -20.98 -19.11
CA ARG A 53 -13.77 -20.94 -17.64
C ARG A 53 -14.41 -19.65 -17.14
N ALA A 54 -14.02 -18.50 -17.69
CA ALA A 54 -14.60 -17.20 -17.33
C ALA A 54 -16.09 -17.14 -17.66
N TRP A 55 -16.49 -17.64 -18.83
CA TRP A 55 -17.89 -17.74 -19.22
C TRP A 55 -18.69 -18.67 -18.29
N LEU A 56 -18.13 -19.81 -17.91
CA LEU A 56 -18.79 -20.77 -17.03
C LEU A 56 -18.91 -20.23 -15.60
N ILE A 57 -17.87 -19.58 -15.07
CA ILE A 57 -17.92 -18.86 -13.79
C ILE A 57 -18.95 -17.74 -13.88
N PHE A 58 -18.93 -16.93 -14.94
CA PHE A 58 -19.89 -15.85 -15.11
C PHE A 58 -21.33 -16.40 -15.17
N LYS A 59 -21.57 -17.51 -15.87
CA LYS A 59 -22.90 -18.11 -16.00
C LYS A 59 -23.39 -18.82 -14.74
N MET A 60 -22.51 -19.52 -14.02
CA MET A 60 -22.85 -20.16 -12.74
C MET A 60 -22.92 -19.17 -11.57
N CYS A 61 -22.12 -18.11 -11.62
CA CYS A 61 -22.14 -16.99 -10.67
C CYS A 61 -22.87 -15.76 -11.21
N SER A 62 -23.75 -15.93 -12.22
CA SER A 62 -24.58 -14.86 -12.74
C SER A 62 -25.57 -14.46 -11.66
N ALA A 63 -25.25 -13.35 -11.02
CA ALA A 63 -25.94 -12.77 -9.89
C ALA A 63 -27.00 -11.74 -10.35
N PRO A 64 -28.16 -12.18 -10.87
CA PRO A 64 -29.38 -11.42 -10.64
C PRO A 64 -30.14 -11.96 -9.43
N LYS A 65 -30.30 -13.29 -9.31
CA LYS A 65 -31.21 -13.89 -8.32
C LYS A 65 -30.74 -13.74 -6.87
N LEU A 66 -29.43 -13.67 -6.65
CA LEU A 66 -28.81 -13.46 -5.33
C LEU A 66 -28.44 -11.99 -5.09
N HIS A 67 -28.63 -11.10 -6.08
CA HIS A 67 -28.27 -9.69 -5.94
C HIS A 67 -29.16 -9.02 -4.90
N ASP A 68 -30.48 -9.18 -5.04
CA ASP A 68 -31.45 -8.58 -4.12
C ASP A 68 -31.29 -9.10 -2.68
N GLU A 69 -31.01 -10.39 -2.51
CA GLU A 69 -30.74 -10.95 -1.18
C GLU A 69 -29.43 -10.43 -0.58
N ARG A 70 -28.36 -10.33 -1.38
CA ARG A 70 -27.10 -9.72 -0.92
C ARG A 70 -27.26 -8.25 -0.60
N VAL A 71 -28.01 -7.49 -1.40
CA VAL A 71 -28.30 -6.08 -1.13
C VAL A 71 -29.06 -5.95 0.18
N ARG A 72 -30.11 -6.77 0.41
CA ARG A 72 -30.83 -6.78 1.69
C ARG A 72 -29.93 -7.15 2.86
N ASP A 73 -29.03 -8.11 2.71
CA ASP A 73 -28.13 -8.51 3.78
C ASP A 73 -27.08 -7.41 4.07
N ILE A 74 -26.50 -6.80 3.03
CA ILE A 74 -25.61 -5.64 3.15
C ILE A 74 -26.34 -4.47 3.83
N GLN A 75 -27.58 -4.17 3.43
CA GLN A 75 -28.39 -3.13 4.07
C GLN A 75 -28.57 -3.40 5.56
N ARG A 76 -28.87 -4.65 5.96
CA ARG A 76 -28.95 -5.04 7.38
C ARG A 76 -27.61 -4.89 8.11
N GLN A 77 -26.50 -5.28 7.48
CA GLN A 77 -25.16 -5.15 8.05
C GLN A 77 -24.79 -3.67 8.26
N VAL A 78 -25.09 -2.80 7.29
CA VAL A 78 -24.87 -1.34 7.38
C VAL A 78 -25.72 -0.74 8.49
N SER A 79 -27.02 -1.08 8.58
CA SER A 79 -27.87 -0.62 9.68
C SER A 79 -27.37 -1.07 11.05
N ARG A 80 -26.83 -2.29 11.17
CA ARG A 80 -26.20 -2.78 12.42
C ARG A 80 -24.92 -2.03 12.77
N ARG A 81 -24.04 -1.77 11.80
CA ARG A 81 -22.83 -0.95 11.99
C ARG A 81 -23.18 0.46 12.45
N ASN A 82 -24.19 1.09 11.84
CA ASN A 82 -24.64 2.42 12.24
C ASN A 82 -25.10 2.48 13.71
N ARG A 83 -25.71 1.42 14.25
CA ARG A 83 -26.06 1.34 15.69
C ARG A 83 -24.85 1.23 16.62
N ASN A 84 -23.73 0.66 16.16
CA ASN A 84 -22.52 0.44 16.96
C ASN A 84 -21.38 1.45 16.67
N ARG A 85 -21.72 2.62 16.09
CA ARG A 85 -20.79 3.67 15.62
C ARG A 85 -19.66 4.06 16.58
N HIS A 86 -19.88 3.96 17.88
CA HIS A 86 -18.91 4.44 18.87
C HIS A 86 -17.61 3.63 18.94
N ARG A 87 -17.55 2.39 18.41
CA ARG A 87 -16.36 1.53 18.49
C ARG A 87 -15.36 1.71 17.33
N ASP A 88 -15.81 2.02 16.12
CA ASP A 88 -14.95 2.03 14.91
C ASP A 88 -14.10 3.30 14.73
N ARG A 89 -14.20 4.28 15.63
CA ARG A 89 -13.38 5.51 15.59
C ARG A 89 -11.88 5.30 15.85
N HIS A 90 -11.44 4.08 16.17
CA HIS A 90 -10.06 3.79 16.55
C HIS A 90 -9.15 3.35 15.39
N ARG A 91 -9.65 3.29 14.15
CA ARG A 91 -8.80 2.96 13.00
C ARG A 91 -7.95 4.17 12.62
N ARG A 92 -6.65 4.08 12.92
CA ARG A 92 -5.64 5.12 12.64
C ARG A 92 -4.83 4.68 11.43
N ILE A 93 -4.65 5.60 10.47
CA ILE A 93 -3.91 5.32 9.23
C ILE A 93 -2.71 6.27 9.10
N GLU A 94 -2.84 7.50 9.58
CA GLU A 94 -1.83 8.55 9.47
C GLU A 94 -1.40 9.05 10.85
N SER A 95 -0.24 9.69 10.93
CA SER A 95 0.39 10.14 12.18
C SER A 95 -0.45 11.10 13.02
N SER A 96 -1.42 11.82 12.42
CA SER A 96 -2.32 12.75 13.13
C SER A 96 -3.73 12.18 13.38
N SER A 97 -3.98 10.92 12.99
CA SER A 97 -5.31 10.31 13.07
C SER A 97 -5.84 10.14 14.49
N HIS A 98 -5.01 10.18 15.53
CA HIS A 98 -5.48 10.15 16.92
C HIS A 98 -6.20 11.43 17.34
N ILE A 99 -5.93 12.55 16.66
CA ILE A 99 -6.60 13.85 16.91
C ILE A 99 -7.77 14.03 15.93
N TYR A 100 -7.51 13.91 14.63
CA TYR A 100 -8.47 14.28 13.59
C TYR A 100 -9.23 13.09 12.99
N GLY A 101 -8.82 11.86 13.32
CA GLY A 101 -9.37 10.66 12.71
C GLY A 101 -8.90 10.44 11.27
N LEU A 102 -9.74 9.79 10.47
CA LEU A 102 -9.54 9.56 9.05
C LEU A 102 -10.06 10.73 8.21
N PHE A 103 -9.69 10.77 6.93
CA PHE A 103 -10.05 11.84 5.99
C PHE A 103 -11.56 12.16 5.97
N GLN A 104 -12.44 11.16 6.07
CA GLN A 104 -13.88 11.41 6.09
C GLN A 104 -14.38 12.17 7.32
N HIS A 105 -13.65 12.13 8.46
CA HIS A 105 -14.07 12.83 9.68
C HIS A 105 -13.78 14.33 9.63
N ILE A 106 -12.91 14.78 8.72
CA ILE A 106 -12.63 16.19 8.47
C ILE A 106 -13.47 16.77 7.32
N CYS A 107 -14.22 15.93 6.60
CA CYS A 107 -15.16 16.36 5.56
C CYS A 107 -16.46 16.85 6.20
N VAL A 108 -16.96 18.00 5.77
CA VAL A 108 -18.20 18.64 6.27
C VAL A 108 -19.35 18.45 5.31
N ALA A 109 -19.05 18.45 4.01
CA ALA A 109 -20.02 18.25 2.95
C ALA A 109 -19.38 17.51 1.77
N PHE A 110 -20.20 16.79 1.02
CA PHE A 110 -19.85 16.21 -0.26
C PHE A 110 -20.88 16.63 -1.31
N GLU A 111 -20.43 16.75 -2.55
CA GLU A 111 -21.30 16.89 -3.71
C GLU A 111 -21.08 15.69 -4.63
N VAL A 112 -22.17 14.97 -4.91
CA VAL A 112 -22.14 13.70 -5.62
C VAL A 112 -23.12 13.76 -6.79
N VAL A 113 -22.63 13.41 -7.98
CA VAL A 113 -23.49 13.19 -9.16
C VAL A 113 -23.96 11.74 -9.13
N LEU A 114 -25.27 11.54 -8.98
CA LEU A 114 -25.90 10.23 -8.91
C LEU A 114 -26.08 9.61 -10.32
N ALA A 115 -26.51 8.36 -10.36
CA ALA A 115 -26.66 7.60 -11.61
C ALA A 115 -27.72 8.17 -12.58
N ASP A 116 -28.69 8.93 -12.06
CA ASP A 116 -29.71 9.63 -12.85
C ASP A 116 -29.22 10.99 -13.41
N GLY A 117 -27.97 11.37 -13.11
CA GLY A 117 -27.37 12.63 -13.51
C GLY A 117 -27.69 13.80 -12.57
N SER A 118 -28.42 13.59 -11.48
CA SER A 118 -28.70 14.62 -10.49
C SER A 118 -27.45 14.94 -9.64
N LEU A 119 -27.24 16.22 -9.33
CA LEU A 119 -26.22 16.68 -8.40
C LEU A 119 -26.84 16.82 -7.01
N VAL A 120 -26.36 16.03 -6.05
CA VAL A 120 -26.84 16.03 -4.68
C VAL A 120 -25.73 16.46 -3.73
N ARG A 121 -26.03 17.44 -2.88
CA ARG A 121 -25.19 17.81 -1.75
C ARG A 121 -25.60 16.99 -0.54
N CYS A 122 -24.62 16.46 0.20
CA CYS A 122 -24.86 15.75 1.44
C CYS A 122 -23.93 16.25 2.56
N THR A 123 -24.51 16.39 3.75
CA THR A 123 -23.88 16.84 5.00
C THR A 123 -24.38 15.94 6.14
N GLU A 124 -23.96 16.21 7.37
CA GLU A 124 -24.48 15.48 8.53
C GLU A 124 -25.98 15.71 8.78
N GLU A 125 -26.52 16.84 8.31
CA GLU A 125 -27.92 17.24 8.51
C GLU A 125 -28.78 17.08 7.23
N GLU A 126 -28.16 17.20 6.05
CA GLU A 126 -28.81 17.13 4.74
C GLU A 126 -28.37 15.85 4.00
N ASN A 127 -29.28 14.97 3.61
CA ASN A 127 -28.94 13.69 2.95
C ASN A 127 -27.89 12.88 3.74
N SER A 128 -28.10 12.76 5.05
CA SER A 128 -27.11 12.23 6.00
C SER A 128 -26.77 10.75 5.79
N ASP A 129 -27.71 9.97 5.27
CA ASP A 129 -27.50 8.60 4.84
C ASP A 129 -26.46 8.52 3.72
N LEU A 130 -26.57 9.38 2.72
CA LEU A 130 -25.60 9.49 1.63
C LEU A 130 -24.26 10.00 2.15
N PHE A 131 -24.24 11.04 2.99
CA PHE A 131 -23.01 11.59 3.58
C PHE A 131 -22.18 10.53 4.31
N HIS A 132 -22.83 9.65 5.04
CA HIS A 132 -22.17 8.56 5.77
C HIS A 132 -21.87 7.33 4.91
N ALA A 133 -22.55 7.14 3.78
CA ALA A 133 -22.32 6.03 2.86
C ALA A 133 -21.24 6.34 1.82
N VAL A 134 -20.99 7.61 1.49
CA VAL A 134 -19.98 8.05 0.50
C VAL A 134 -18.57 7.56 0.87
N PRO A 135 -18.06 7.76 2.10
CA PRO A 135 -16.78 7.19 2.50
C PRO A 135 -16.79 5.67 2.38
N TRP A 136 -15.76 5.10 1.77
CA TRP A 136 -15.64 3.65 1.51
C TRP A 136 -16.64 3.06 0.49
N SER A 137 -17.43 3.89 -0.21
CA SER A 137 -18.30 3.43 -1.30
C SER A 137 -17.55 3.01 -2.56
N CYS A 138 -16.27 3.38 -2.69
CA CYS A 138 -15.44 3.15 -3.89
C CYS A 138 -16.11 3.62 -5.21
N GLY A 139 -16.89 4.72 -5.14
CA GLY A 139 -17.56 5.32 -6.32
C GLY A 139 -18.84 4.61 -6.77
N THR A 140 -19.35 3.64 -6.00
CA THR A 140 -20.58 2.90 -6.36
C THR A 140 -21.86 3.72 -6.23
N LEU A 141 -21.86 4.75 -5.37
CA LEU A 141 -23.02 5.60 -5.11
C LEU A 141 -23.15 6.76 -6.11
N GLY A 142 -22.10 7.05 -6.87
CA GLY A 142 -22.04 8.18 -7.79
C GLY A 142 -20.62 8.75 -7.89
N PHE A 143 -20.49 9.82 -8.67
CA PHE A 143 -19.23 10.54 -8.83
C PHE A 143 -19.12 11.65 -7.80
N LEU A 144 -18.14 11.54 -6.90
CA LEU A 144 -17.80 12.62 -5.98
C LEU A 144 -17.12 13.76 -6.77
N VAL A 145 -17.80 14.91 -6.88
CA VAL A 145 -17.31 16.06 -7.66
C VAL A 145 -16.75 17.18 -6.78
N ALA A 146 -17.23 17.32 -5.55
CA ALA A 146 -16.67 18.27 -4.58
C ALA A 146 -16.72 17.71 -3.15
N ALA A 147 -15.81 18.22 -2.31
CA ALA A 147 -15.79 17.95 -0.88
C ALA A 147 -15.38 19.22 -0.13
N GLU A 148 -16.13 19.57 0.92
CA GLU A 148 -15.75 20.64 1.83
C GLU A 148 -14.99 20.03 3.00
N VAL A 149 -13.76 20.50 3.24
CA VAL A 149 -12.82 19.88 4.18
C VAL A 149 -12.35 20.90 5.20
N LYS A 150 -12.35 20.51 6.48
CA LYS A 150 -11.73 21.30 7.56
C LYS A 150 -10.21 21.28 7.40
N ILE A 151 -9.62 22.46 7.29
CA ILE A 151 -8.16 22.64 7.16
C ILE A 151 -7.54 23.15 8.45
N VAL A 152 -6.26 22.85 8.64
CA VAL A 152 -5.45 23.31 9.77
C VAL A 152 -4.31 24.20 9.24
N PRO A 153 -3.97 25.32 9.91
CA PRO A 153 -2.83 26.13 9.51
C PRO A 153 -1.53 25.33 9.49
N ALA A 154 -0.81 25.40 8.36
CA ALA A 154 0.49 24.78 8.20
C ALA A 154 1.60 25.64 8.79
N LYS A 155 2.54 25.02 9.50
CA LYS A 155 3.78 25.66 9.98
C LYS A 155 4.98 25.21 9.15
N ALA A 156 6.11 25.90 9.27
CA ALA A 156 7.28 25.61 8.45
C ALA A 156 7.93 24.24 8.76
N TRP A 157 7.93 23.81 10.03
CA TRP A 157 8.69 22.66 10.51
C TRP A 157 7.86 21.73 11.40
N VAL A 158 8.29 20.47 11.46
CA VAL A 158 7.87 19.48 12.45
C VAL A 158 9.05 19.20 13.36
N LYS A 159 8.90 19.50 14.65
CA LYS A 159 9.82 19.06 15.70
C LYS A 159 9.48 17.62 16.02
N LEU A 160 10.36 16.68 15.65
CA LEU A 160 10.15 15.25 15.82
C LEU A 160 11.13 14.72 16.87
N ARG A 161 10.61 14.05 17.90
CA ARG A 161 11.39 13.34 18.92
C ARG A 161 11.37 11.85 18.60
N TYR A 162 12.53 11.21 18.68
CA TYR A 162 12.72 9.77 18.50
C TYR A 162 13.04 9.15 19.85
N GLU A 163 12.28 8.13 20.24
CA GLU A 163 12.44 7.40 21.50
C GLU A 163 12.56 5.91 21.19
N PRO A 164 13.75 5.29 21.31
CA PRO A 164 13.91 3.85 21.17
C PRO A 164 13.29 3.14 22.37
N VAL A 165 12.39 2.18 22.12
CA VAL A 165 11.67 1.44 23.16
C VAL A 165 11.87 -0.06 22.96
N ARG A 166 12.18 -0.76 24.06
CA ARG A 166 12.39 -2.20 24.07
C ARG A 166 11.31 -2.92 24.89
N GLY A 167 10.93 -4.11 24.43
CA GLY A 167 9.86 -4.92 25.00
C GLY A 167 8.50 -4.56 24.41
N LEU A 168 7.73 -5.59 24.02
CA LEU A 168 6.46 -5.39 23.29
C LEU A 168 5.43 -4.62 24.13
N GLU A 169 5.33 -4.96 25.42
CA GLU A 169 4.41 -4.30 26.35
C GLU A 169 4.76 -2.82 26.55
N ASN A 170 6.06 -2.51 26.69
CA ASN A 170 6.54 -1.13 26.80
C ASN A 170 6.26 -0.33 25.53
N ILE A 171 6.44 -0.94 24.35
CA ILE A 171 6.13 -0.31 23.06
C ILE A 171 4.65 0.06 22.99
N CYS A 172 3.76 -0.91 23.29
CA CYS A 172 2.32 -0.68 23.30
C CYS A 172 1.91 0.40 24.31
N ARG A 173 2.44 0.34 25.54
CA ARG A 173 2.18 1.33 26.59
C ARG A 173 2.61 2.72 26.15
N ARG A 174 3.87 2.87 25.72
CA ARG A 174 4.42 4.17 25.35
C ARG A 174 3.71 4.79 24.15
N PHE A 175 3.39 3.98 23.13
CA PHE A 175 2.61 4.43 21.97
C PHE A 175 1.20 4.88 22.37
N THR A 176 0.57 4.17 23.32
CA THR A 176 -0.76 4.53 23.84
C THR A 176 -0.72 5.84 24.61
N GLU A 177 0.25 6.03 25.51
CA GLU A 177 0.45 7.27 26.26
C GLU A 177 0.69 8.46 25.32
N ALA A 178 1.63 8.31 24.37
CA ALA A 178 1.93 9.34 23.39
C ALA A 178 0.71 9.74 22.55
N SER A 179 -0.16 8.78 22.24
CA SER A 179 -1.40 8.99 21.50
C SER A 179 -2.53 9.63 22.29
N GLN A 180 -2.54 9.48 23.62
CA GLN A 180 -3.54 10.10 24.48
C GLN A 180 -3.21 11.57 24.73
N ASP A 181 -1.93 11.91 24.69
CA ASP A 181 -1.46 13.29 24.78
C ASP A 181 -1.75 14.06 23.48
N GLN A 182 -2.73 14.96 23.56
CA GLN A 182 -3.16 15.81 22.45
C GLN A 182 -2.14 16.91 22.08
N GLN A 183 -1.09 17.11 22.88
CA GLN A 183 0.00 18.02 22.52
C GLN A 183 0.88 17.45 21.40
N ASN A 184 0.92 16.12 21.27
CA ASN A 184 1.61 15.45 20.17
C ASN A 184 0.71 15.49 18.93
N THR A 185 0.96 16.45 18.03
CA THR A 185 0.25 16.55 16.75
C THR A 185 0.42 15.30 15.90
N PHE A 186 1.61 14.70 15.96
CA PHE A 186 1.97 13.51 15.22
C PHE A 186 2.48 12.43 16.18
N VAL A 187 1.99 11.20 16.02
CA VAL A 187 2.46 10.03 16.76
C VAL A 187 2.63 8.88 15.77
N GLU A 188 3.81 8.28 15.76
CA GLU A 188 4.14 7.17 14.87
C GLU A 188 5.10 6.20 15.57
N GLY A 189 5.02 4.91 15.23
CA GLY A 189 5.93 3.89 15.73
C GLY A 189 6.47 3.06 14.57
N LEU A 190 7.79 2.91 14.50
CA LEU A 190 8.44 1.98 13.57
C LEU A 190 9.05 0.81 14.35
N GLN A 191 8.54 -0.39 14.10
CA GLN A 191 8.99 -1.61 14.75
C GLN A 191 9.98 -2.38 13.86
N TYR A 192 11.18 -2.67 14.38
CA TYR A 192 12.26 -3.35 13.65
C TYR A 192 12.44 -4.81 14.09
N GLY A 193 11.82 -5.20 15.20
CA GLY A 193 11.80 -6.57 15.68
C GLY A 193 10.73 -6.77 16.75
N ARG A 194 10.54 -8.01 17.22
CA ARG A 194 9.46 -8.36 18.17
C ARG A 194 9.45 -7.50 19.45
N HIS A 195 10.63 -7.06 19.89
CA HIS A 195 10.82 -6.32 21.13
C HIS A 195 11.60 -5.02 20.93
N ALA A 196 11.66 -4.48 19.71
CA ALA A 196 12.46 -3.30 19.42
C ALA A 196 11.73 -2.40 18.41
N ALA A 197 11.41 -1.19 18.85
CA ALA A 197 10.76 -0.18 18.03
C ALA A 197 11.27 1.22 18.39
N VAL A 198 11.01 2.19 17.53
CA VAL A 198 11.19 3.60 17.83
C VAL A 198 9.82 4.25 17.81
N VAL A 199 9.43 4.84 18.93
CA VAL A 199 8.22 5.67 19.03
C VAL A 199 8.63 7.11 18.74
N MET A 200 7.90 7.75 17.85
CA MET A 200 8.16 9.11 17.39
C MET A 200 6.97 9.99 17.73
N THR A 201 7.24 11.12 18.38
CA THR A 201 6.23 12.16 18.66
C THR A 201 6.64 13.46 18.00
N GLY A 202 5.67 14.16 17.39
CA GLY A 202 5.93 15.35 16.60
C GLY A 202 4.95 16.48 16.88
N THR A 203 5.45 17.71 16.81
CA THR A 203 4.65 18.94 16.93
C THR A 203 5.03 19.93 15.84
N MET A 204 4.06 20.64 15.27
CA MET A 204 4.31 21.68 14.28
C MET A 204 4.87 22.97 14.93
N THR A 205 5.89 23.57 14.31
CA THR A 205 6.57 24.80 14.78
C THR A 205 7.06 25.65 13.61
N ASP A 206 7.10 26.98 13.80
CA ASP A 206 7.65 27.93 12.82
C ASP A 206 9.16 28.16 13.03
N HIS A 207 9.65 27.89 14.23
CA HIS A 207 11.06 28.02 14.58
C HIS A 207 11.73 26.66 14.66
N ALA A 208 12.94 26.57 14.10
CA ALA A 208 13.80 25.39 14.15
C ALA A 208 15.17 25.75 14.73
N GLU A 209 15.70 24.88 15.58
CA GLU A 209 17.06 24.99 16.08
C GLU A 209 18.05 24.65 14.95
N PRO A 210 18.92 25.58 14.51
CA PRO A 210 19.72 25.41 13.27
C PRO A 210 20.60 24.16 13.25
N ASP A 211 21.11 23.76 14.41
CA ASP A 211 21.96 22.58 14.62
C ASP A 211 21.19 21.25 14.50
N LYS A 212 19.86 21.27 14.60
CA LYS A 212 19.00 20.08 14.60
C LYS A 212 18.10 19.99 13.36
N ILE A 213 18.34 20.80 12.34
CA ILE A 213 17.59 20.76 11.09
C ILE A 213 18.00 19.52 10.29
N ASN A 214 17.03 18.67 9.96
CA ASN A 214 17.23 17.51 9.10
C ASN A 214 16.31 17.55 7.88
N ARG A 215 16.90 17.78 6.71
CA ARG A 215 16.19 17.72 5.42
C ARG A 215 16.24 16.28 4.87
N ILE A 216 15.30 15.45 5.30
CA ILE A 216 15.22 14.02 4.93
C ILE A 216 14.95 13.77 3.43
N GLY A 217 14.41 14.75 2.71
CA GLY A 217 14.04 14.64 1.30
C GLY A 217 15.20 14.74 0.30
N LEU A 218 16.44 14.89 0.76
CA LEU A 218 17.61 14.97 -0.11
C LEU A 218 17.99 13.57 -0.64
N HIS A 219 18.35 13.49 -1.92
CA HIS A 219 18.57 12.21 -2.61
C HIS A 219 19.64 11.33 -1.95
N PHE A 220 20.70 11.93 -1.41
CA PHE A 220 21.81 11.23 -0.76
C PHE A 220 21.53 10.81 0.69
N LYS A 221 20.43 11.27 1.30
CA LYS A 221 20.08 10.89 2.67
C LYS A 221 19.55 9.45 2.68
N PRO A 222 19.80 8.67 3.75
CA PRO A 222 19.23 7.32 3.89
C PRO A 222 17.70 7.37 3.91
N TRP A 223 17.05 6.25 3.58
CA TRP A 223 15.60 6.10 3.71
C TRP A 223 15.15 6.40 5.14
N PHE A 224 13.97 7.00 5.30
CA PHE A 224 13.51 7.50 6.60
C PHE A 224 13.51 6.40 7.67
N PHE A 225 12.97 5.21 7.36
CA PHE A 225 13.01 4.09 8.31
C PHE A 225 14.43 3.60 8.63
N LYS A 226 15.42 3.74 7.74
CA LYS A 226 16.82 3.40 8.05
C LYS A 226 17.49 4.47 8.91
N HIS A 227 17.15 5.74 8.70
CA HIS A 227 17.56 6.83 9.59
C HIS A 227 17.04 6.60 11.02
N VAL A 228 15.76 6.26 11.14
CA VAL A 228 15.11 5.95 12.42
C VAL A 228 15.73 4.73 13.10
N GLU A 229 16.08 3.68 12.34
CA GLU A 229 16.79 2.49 12.86
C GLU A 229 18.12 2.86 13.53
N GLY A 230 18.78 3.93 13.09
CA GLY A 230 20.02 4.45 13.69
C GLY A 230 19.86 4.85 15.16
N TYR A 231 18.70 5.42 15.55
CA TYR A 231 18.40 5.74 16.94
C TYR A 231 18.22 4.49 17.80
N LEU A 232 17.62 3.44 17.24
CA LEU A 232 17.45 2.16 17.91
C LEU A 232 18.78 1.42 18.10
N LYS A 233 19.66 1.45 17.09
CA LYS A 233 20.99 0.83 17.15
C LYS A 233 21.93 1.56 18.10
N GLY A 234 21.84 2.89 18.14
CA GLY A 234 22.62 3.73 19.05
C GLY A 234 22.03 3.85 20.46
N ASP A 235 20.87 3.22 20.72
CA ASP A 235 20.13 3.28 21.99
C ASP A 235 20.03 4.70 22.56
N ARG A 236 19.76 5.67 21.67
CA ARG A 236 19.75 7.09 21.99
C ARG A 236 18.45 7.75 21.58
N GLU A 237 18.00 8.67 22.40
CA GLU A 237 16.94 9.60 22.01
C GLU A 237 17.50 10.73 21.15
N GLY A 238 16.62 11.36 20.37
CA GLY A 238 17.00 12.55 19.61
C GLY A 238 15.82 13.41 19.24
N VAL A 239 16.11 14.67 18.91
CA VAL A 239 15.14 15.62 18.42
C VAL A 239 15.67 16.23 17.13
N GLU A 240 14.85 16.24 16.09
CA GLU A 240 15.16 16.86 14.80
C GLU A 240 14.02 17.76 14.34
N TYR A 241 14.36 18.76 13.52
CA TYR A 241 13.39 19.63 12.86
C TYR A 241 13.36 19.30 11.38
N ILE A 242 12.22 18.80 10.91
CA ILE A 242 12.02 18.36 9.52
C ILE A 242 11.09 19.36 8.82
N PRO A 243 11.38 19.82 7.59
CA PRO A 243 10.45 20.65 6.85
C PRO A 243 9.09 19.95 6.69
N LEU A 244 7.98 20.64 6.94
CA LEU A 244 6.64 20.03 7.00
C LEU A 244 6.33 19.18 5.75
N ARG A 245 6.60 19.71 4.55
CA ARG A 245 6.41 18.99 3.29
C ARG A 245 7.21 17.68 3.23
N GLN A 246 8.44 17.69 3.71
CA GLN A 246 9.27 16.48 3.70
C GLN A 246 8.78 15.45 4.72
N TYR A 247 8.27 15.91 5.87
CA TYR A 247 7.67 15.02 6.86
C TYR A 247 6.45 14.28 6.30
N TYR A 248 5.52 14.96 5.60
CA TYR A 248 4.38 14.29 4.98
C TYR A 248 4.78 13.29 3.88
N HIS A 249 5.88 13.52 3.18
CA HIS A 249 6.40 12.63 2.14
C HIS A 249 7.50 11.67 2.62
N ARG A 250 7.70 11.52 3.94
CA ARG A 250 8.82 10.76 4.52
C ARG A 250 8.89 9.31 4.04
N HIS A 251 7.73 8.69 3.81
CA HIS A 251 7.61 7.30 3.34
C HIS A 251 7.45 7.17 1.83
N THR A 252 7.24 8.27 1.09
CA THR A 252 7.02 8.21 -0.37
C THR A 252 8.21 7.61 -1.11
N ARG A 253 9.44 7.82 -0.62
CA ARG A 253 10.62 7.19 -1.23
C ARG A 253 10.77 5.72 -0.84
N SER A 254 10.36 5.31 0.36
CA SER A 254 10.47 3.93 0.82
C SER A 254 9.33 3.04 0.34
N ILE A 255 8.13 3.58 0.08
CA ILE A 255 6.95 2.78 -0.34
C ILE A 255 7.21 1.99 -1.64
N PHE A 256 8.02 2.54 -2.55
CA PHE A 256 8.42 1.85 -3.79
C PHE A 256 9.46 0.73 -3.56
N TRP A 257 10.09 0.70 -2.40
CA TRP A 257 11.18 -0.21 -2.05
C TRP A 257 10.90 -1.03 -0.78
N GLU A 258 9.66 -1.04 -0.26
CA GLU A 258 9.18 -1.95 0.79
C GLU A 258 9.18 -3.43 0.35
N MET A 259 9.59 -3.73 -0.89
CA MET A 259 9.88 -5.09 -1.38
C MET A 259 11.34 -5.52 -1.15
N GLN A 260 11.97 -5.09 -0.06
CA GLN A 260 13.30 -5.57 0.32
C GLN A 260 13.22 -6.71 1.34
#